data_AF-A0A954KWV6-F1
#
_entry.id   AF-A0A954KWV6-F1
#
_cell.length_a   1.000
_cell.length_b   1.000
_cell.length_c   1.000
_cell.angle_alpha   90.00
_cell.angle_beta   90.00
_cell.angle_gamma   90.00
#
_symmetry.space_group_name_H-M   'P 1'
#
loop_
_entity.id
_entity.type
_entity.pdbx_description
1 polymer ?
#
loop_
_entity_poly.entity_id
_entity_poly.type
_entity_poly.pdbx_seq_one_letter_code
_entity_poly.pdbx_strand_id
1 'polypeptide(L)'
;MALGRGTLNRSLGGNELEALHRTSSGKRFGGSRARVNRPALARVAGCVIAVLLLTSGASAQNLFQKILNDIGLGNDNRPAGENARILNEPEAVMKDEVAEEVDPEFSNEFTPILTQVLNSELFFVYKVCRPSEAQLKSLRDAGKLEVAHIAKEFGRLQANNKNGKWTEWPNARERICRVIAATLQDELPEEKVSSYQREVAARFDAQRTAARGMMLNLLDDRVFLTNNQADEIDQKIKEQWNDDWSRNLMVFSYPQYAPRPSPDSIKDALDEQQLKLISSERHFGNISFGWQTDLGLTGWQNMGVDINPALLDEWTETAEAEVETEEAVE
;
A
#
# COMPACT_ATOMS: atom_id res chain seq x y z
N MET A 1 -67.73 -29.41 -8.35
CA MET A 1 -66.90 -29.71 -7.16
C MET A 1 -65.99 -28.51 -6.95
N ALA A 2 -66.48 -27.46 -6.29
CA ALA A 2 -66.41 -27.20 -4.85
C ALA A 2 -65.02 -26.70 -4.40
N LEU A 3 -64.87 -25.37 -4.44
CA LEU A 3 -63.77 -24.58 -3.91
C LEU A 3 -63.85 -24.52 -2.37
N GLY A 4 -62.76 -24.89 -1.67
CA GLY A 4 -62.63 -24.75 -0.23
C GLY A 4 -61.79 -23.52 0.13
N ARG A 5 -62.46 -22.47 0.64
CA ARG A 5 -61.83 -21.31 1.29
C ARG A 5 -61.53 -21.65 2.75
N GLY A 6 -60.27 -21.54 3.16
CA GLY A 6 -59.85 -21.59 4.56
C GLY A 6 -59.49 -20.19 5.06
N THR A 7 -60.39 -19.59 5.85
CA THR A 7 -60.19 -18.35 6.59
C THR A 7 -59.52 -18.63 7.93
N LEU A 8 -58.35 -18.04 8.18
CA LEU A 8 -57.73 -17.99 9.51
C LEU A 8 -57.89 -16.58 10.08
N ASN A 9 -58.85 -16.45 11.01
CA ASN A 9 -58.97 -15.36 11.95
C ASN A 9 -57.92 -15.53 13.05
N ARG A 10 -57.02 -14.55 13.23
CA ARG A 10 -56.35 -14.32 14.51
C ARG A 10 -56.52 -12.86 14.91
N SER A 11 -57.44 -12.68 15.85
CA SER A 11 -57.53 -11.56 16.78
C SER A 11 -56.20 -11.41 17.53
N LEU A 12 -55.60 -10.23 17.45
CA LEU A 12 -54.63 -9.77 18.44
C LEU A 12 -55.30 -8.63 19.20
N GLY A 13 -55.64 -8.92 20.45
CA GLY A 13 -56.10 -7.95 21.41
C GLY A 13 -55.00 -6.95 21.74
N GLY A 14 -55.40 -5.68 21.86
CA GLY A 14 -54.59 -4.64 22.44
C GLY A 14 -54.48 -4.77 23.96
N ASN A 15 -53.65 -3.86 24.50
CA ASN A 15 -53.33 -3.60 25.90
C ASN A 15 -52.11 -4.37 26.43
N GLU A 16 -50.94 -3.72 26.33
CA GLU A 16 -49.95 -3.55 27.41
C GLU A 16 -48.69 -2.89 26.84
N LEU A 17 -48.70 -1.57 26.71
CA LEU A 17 -47.53 -0.78 26.31
C LEU A 17 -47.51 0.58 27.01
N GLU A 18 -47.68 0.60 28.33
CA GLU A 18 -47.40 1.76 29.18
C GLU A 18 -46.96 1.32 30.58
N ALA A 19 -45.69 0.90 30.73
CA ALA A 19 -44.96 0.98 32.00
C ALA A 19 -43.54 0.44 31.83
N LEU A 20 -42.60 1.25 31.34
CA LEU A 20 -41.15 1.15 31.63
C LEU A 20 -40.35 2.29 30.99
N HIS A 21 -40.77 3.54 31.25
CA HIS A 21 -39.92 4.71 31.04
C HIS A 21 -40.13 5.70 32.18
N ARG A 22 -39.44 5.49 33.30
CA ARG A 22 -39.03 6.52 34.28
C ARG A 22 -38.30 5.85 35.44
N THR A 23 -36.97 5.92 35.44
CA THR A 23 -36.09 6.23 36.59
C THR A 23 -34.63 5.89 36.26
N SER A 24 -33.88 6.85 35.73
CA SER A 24 -32.44 6.95 36.00
C SER A 24 -32.03 8.41 35.94
N SER A 25 -32.30 9.10 37.04
CA SER A 25 -31.74 10.41 37.33
C SER A 25 -30.41 10.23 38.06
N GLY A 26 -29.37 10.88 37.57
CA GLY A 26 -28.27 11.37 38.42
C GLY A 26 -27.07 10.46 38.66
N LYS A 27 -26.07 10.53 37.77
CA LYS A 27 -24.66 10.73 38.16
C LYS A 27 -23.86 11.23 36.95
N ARG A 28 -23.78 12.56 36.82
CA ARG A 28 -22.82 13.20 35.92
C ARG A 28 -21.43 13.03 36.55
N PHE A 29 -20.65 12.07 36.06
CA PHE A 29 -19.22 12.07 36.27
C PHE A 29 -18.61 13.23 35.48
N GLY A 30 -18.50 14.39 36.13
CA GLY A 30 -17.68 15.51 35.68
C GLY A 30 -16.20 15.20 35.87
N GLY A 31 -15.69 14.27 35.08
CA GLY A 31 -14.25 14.12 34.90
C GLY A 31 -13.83 15.03 33.76
N SER A 32 -13.20 16.17 34.08
CA SER A 32 -12.40 16.92 33.11
C SER A 32 -11.39 15.96 32.50
N ARG A 33 -11.71 15.40 31.33
CA ARG A 33 -10.73 14.72 30.49
C ARG A 33 -9.78 15.81 30.02
N ALA A 34 -8.66 15.96 30.73
CA ALA A 34 -7.48 16.60 30.18
C ALA A 34 -7.31 16.02 28.77
N ARG A 35 -7.27 16.89 27.76
CA ARG A 35 -6.87 16.50 26.41
C ARG A 35 -5.47 15.94 26.57
N VAL A 36 -5.37 14.62 26.69
CA VAL A 36 -4.10 13.92 26.60
C VAL A 36 -3.54 14.35 25.26
N ASN A 37 -2.41 15.05 25.29
CA ASN A 37 -1.62 15.34 24.09
C ASN A 37 -1.50 14.01 23.35
N ARG A 38 -2.05 13.91 22.14
CA ARG A 38 -2.02 12.68 21.33
C ARG A 38 -0.91 12.77 20.28
N PRO A 39 0.37 12.57 20.66
CA PRO A 39 1.47 12.51 19.70
C PRO A 39 1.29 11.35 18.70
N ALA A 40 0.57 10.28 19.06
CA ALA A 40 0.28 9.16 18.15
C ALA A 40 -0.57 9.57 16.93
N LEU A 41 -1.63 10.37 17.12
CA LEU A 41 -2.45 10.87 16.01
C LEU A 41 -1.68 11.84 15.10
N ALA A 42 -0.80 12.67 15.67
CA ALA A 42 0.08 13.54 14.89
C ALA A 42 1.10 12.72 14.07
N ARG A 43 1.64 11.63 14.64
CA ARG A 43 2.55 10.71 13.94
C ARG A 43 1.87 10.02 12.75
N VAL A 44 0.65 9.53 12.90
CA VAL A 44 -0.03 8.83 11.80
C VAL A 44 -0.57 9.78 10.73
N ALA A 45 -1.10 10.95 11.11
CA ALA A 45 -1.43 11.98 10.13
C ALA A 45 -0.18 12.43 9.35
N GLY A 46 0.95 12.57 10.04
CA GLY A 46 2.26 12.79 9.42
C GLY A 46 2.66 11.68 8.44
N CYS A 47 2.52 10.40 8.82
CA CYS A 47 2.81 9.26 7.94
C CYS A 47 1.91 9.19 6.69
N VAL A 48 0.60 9.46 6.82
CA VAL A 48 -0.33 9.46 5.68
C VAL A 48 0.02 10.59 4.71
N ILE A 49 0.28 11.80 5.21
CA ILE A 49 0.74 12.92 4.38
C ILE A 49 2.09 12.58 3.74
N ALA A 50 3.01 11.96 4.47
CA ALA A 50 4.32 11.56 3.99
C ALA A 50 4.23 10.51 2.85
N VAL A 51 3.33 9.53 2.94
CA VAL A 51 3.06 8.55 1.87
C VAL A 51 2.45 9.21 0.63
N LEU A 52 1.49 10.12 0.82
CA LEU A 52 0.90 10.91 -0.28
C LEU A 52 1.93 11.84 -0.95
N LEU A 53 2.96 12.25 -0.21
CA LEU A 53 4.07 13.06 -0.70
C LEU A 53 5.12 12.23 -1.45
N LEU A 54 5.35 10.97 -1.06
CA LEU A 54 6.24 10.04 -1.76
C LEU A 54 5.76 9.71 -3.19
N THR A 55 4.47 9.83 -3.47
CA THR A 55 3.91 9.59 -4.81
C THR A 55 3.88 10.83 -5.71
N SER A 56 4.21 12.03 -5.19
CA SER A 56 3.98 13.31 -5.90
C SER A 56 5.23 14.11 -6.34
N GLY A 57 6.43 13.52 -6.32
CA GLY A 57 7.64 14.12 -6.94
C GLY A 57 8.35 15.24 -6.15
N ALA A 58 9.48 15.72 -6.68
CA ALA A 58 10.61 16.35 -5.96
C ALA A 58 10.33 17.52 -4.98
N SER A 59 9.26 18.32 -5.17
CA SER A 59 8.90 19.37 -4.20
C SER A 59 8.52 18.78 -2.82
N ALA A 60 8.08 17.53 -2.83
CA ALA A 60 7.71 16.78 -1.66
C ALA A 60 8.89 16.25 -0.84
N GLN A 61 10.11 16.10 -1.38
CA GLN A 61 11.23 15.46 -0.66
C GLN A 61 11.75 16.29 0.52
N ASN A 62 11.90 17.61 0.36
CA ASN A 62 12.32 18.49 1.45
C ASN A 62 11.21 18.63 2.51
N LEU A 63 9.95 18.67 2.08
CA LEU A 63 8.80 18.70 2.99
C LEU A 63 8.62 17.36 3.71
N PHE A 64 8.84 16.24 3.02
CA PHE A 64 8.83 14.88 3.55
C PHE A 64 9.94 14.68 4.57
N GLN A 65 11.19 15.04 4.25
CA GLN A 65 12.26 14.94 5.22
C GLN A 65 12.05 15.85 6.41
N LYS A 66 11.46 17.03 6.21
CA LYS A 66 11.05 17.90 7.30
C LYS A 66 9.95 17.25 8.15
N ILE A 67 8.89 16.69 7.54
CA ILE A 67 7.80 15.99 8.25
C ILE A 67 8.33 14.78 9.01
N LEU A 68 9.19 13.96 8.38
CA LEU A 68 9.84 12.82 9.02
C LEU A 68 10.70 13.27 10.21
N ASN A 69 11.51 14.32 10.07
CA ASN A 69 12.28 14.89 11.17
C ASN A 69 11.38 15.43 12.28
N ASP A 70 10.31 16.14 11.93
CA ASP A 70 9.35 16.73 12.85
C ASP A 70 8.56 15.67 13.65
N ILE A 71 8.33 14.48 13.07
CA ILE A 71 7.70 13.33 13.77
C ILE A 71 8.71 12.36 14.40
N GLY A 72 10.02 12.68 14.35
CA GLY A 72 11.09 11.91 14.98
C GLY A 72 11.51 10.64 14.21
N LEU A 73 11.21 10.56 12.92
CA LEU A 73 11.55 9.44 12.02
C LEU A 73 12.70 9.76 11.04
N GLY A 74 13.14 11.02 10.94
CA GLY A 74 14.02 11.49 9.86
C GLY A 74 15.53 11.36 10.07
N ASN A 75 16.01 10.79 11.18
CA ASN A 75 17.44 10.77 11.51
C ASN A 75 17.99 9.40 11.90
N ASP A 76 17.39 8.35 11.35
CA ASP A 76 17.92 7.00 11.49
C ASP A 76 18.97 6.77 10.40
N ASN A 77 20.25 6.80 10.79
CA ASN A 77 21.36 6.17 10.05
C ASN A 77 21.18 4.63 10.02
N ARG A 78 19.98 4.15 9.67
CA ARG A 78 19.72 2.72 9.50
C ARG A 78 20.56 2.25 8.33
N PRO A 79 21.42 1.24 8.52
CA PRO A 79 22.13 0.65 7.40
C PRO A 79 21.09 0.11 6.43
N ALA A 80 21.23 0.45 5.14
CA ALA A 80 20.37 -0.02 4.05
C ALA A 80 20.34 -1.56 3.89
N GLY A 81 21.07 -2.31 4.72
CA GLY A 81 21.39 -3.72 4.55
C GLY A 81 20.23 -4.69 4.70
N GLU A 82 19.18 -4.38 5.48
CA GLU A 82 18.08 -5.34 5.66
C GLU A 82 17.01 -5.25 4.56
N ASN A 83 16.76 -4.04 4.03
CA ASN A 83 15.78 -3.82 2.96
C ASN A 83 16.36 -3.93 1.54
N ALA A 84 17.68 -3.81 1.36
CA ALA A 84 18.33 -4.07 0.07
C ALA A 84 18.13 -5.51 -0.43
N ARG A 85 17.76 -6.43 0.46
CA ARG A 85 17.49 -7.84 0.13
C ARG A 85 16.36 -8.02 -0.90
N ILE A 86 15.38 -7.11 -0.92
CA ILE A 86 14.21 -7.16 -1.83
C ILE A 86 14.64 -7.14 -3.31
N LEU A 87 15.74 -6.45 -3.64
CA LEU A 87 16.22 -6.30 -5.02
C LEU A 87 17.39 -7.22 -5.36
N ASN A 88 18.03 -7.84 -4.36
CA ASN A 88 19.28 -8.58 -4.54
C ASN A 88 19.12 -10.11 -4.53
N GLU A 89 17.92 -10.64 -4.27
CA GLU A 89 17.66 -12.07 -4.45
C GLU A 89 17.21 -12.33 -5.89
N PRO A 90 18.02 -13.03 -6.72
CA PRO A 90 17.56 -13.49 -8.01
C PRO A 90 16.51 -14.56 -7.76
N GLU A 91 15.24 -14.16 -7.76
CA GLU A 91 14.17 -15.15 -7.95
C GLU A 91 14.48 -15.88 -9.24
N ALA A 92 14.49 -17.22 -9.17
CA ALA A 92 14.64 -18.04 -10.35
C ALA A 92 13.60 -17.55 -11.37
N VAL A 93 14.08 -16.93 -12.45
CA VAL A 93 13.25 -16.57 -13.61
C VAL A 93 12.37 -17.78 -13.86
N MET A 94 11.07 -17.63 -13.65
CA MET A 94 10.11 -18.72 -13.76
C MET A 94 10.38 -19.39 -15.11
N LYS A 95 10.95 -20.60 -15.07
CA LYS A 95 11.10 -21.42 -16.26
C LYS A 95 9.69 -21.71 -16.72
N ASP A 96 9.43 -21.51 -18.01
CA ASP A 96 8.17 -21.78 -18.71
C ASP A 96 7.66 -23.21 -18.43
N GLU A 97 7.03 -23.44 -17.27
CA GLU A 97 6.32 -24.67 -16.98
C GLU A 97 4.89 -24.53 -17.51
N VAL A 98 4.70 -25.11 -18.70
CA VAL A 98 3.43 -25.35 -19.39
C VAL A 98 2.60 -24.08 -19.61
N ALA A 99 2.85 -23.44 -20.75
CA ALA A 99 2.05 -22.35 -21.26
C ALA A 99 0.61 -22.82 -21.54
N GLU A 100 -0.27 -22.75 -20.53
CA GLU A 100 -1.69 -22.59 -20.80
C GLU A 100 -1.85 -21.33 -21.66
N GLU A 101 -2.52 -21.47 -22.81
CA GLU A 101 -2.87 -20.34 -23.65
C GLU A 101 -3.85 -19.45 -22.88
N VAL A 102 -3.31 -18.38 -22.29
CA VAL A 102 -4.12 -17.30 -21.72
C VAL A 102 -4.73 -16.53 -22.89
N ASP A 103 -6.04 -16.31 -22.84
CA ASP A 103 -6.72 -15.46 -23.82
C ASP A 103 -6.00 -14.10 -23.90
N PRO A 104 -5.54 -13.67 -25.09
CA PRO A 104 -4.87 -12.39 -25.27
C PRO A 104 -5.70 -11.21 -24.76
N GLU A 105 -7.04 -11.31 -24.76
CA GLU A 105 -7.93 -10.26 -24.28
C GLU A 105 -7.67 -9.91 -22.81
N PHE A 106 -7.49 -10.91 -21.94
CA PHE A 106 -7.19 -10.66 -20.52
C PHE A 106 -5.84 -9.96 -20.34
N SER A 107 -4.81 -10.38 -21.07
CA SER A 107 -3.47 -9.77 -20.95
C SER A 107 -3.46 -8.31 -21.43
N ASN A 108 -4.25 -8.01 -22.45
CA ASN A 108 -4.37 -6.67 -23.00
C ASN A 108 -5.06 -5.69 -22.03
N GLU A 109 -5.91 -6.15 -21.11
CA GLU A 109 -6.53 -5.31 -20.08
C GLU A 109 -5.51 -4.76 -19.07
N PHE A 110 -4.53 -5.58 -18.68
CA PHE A 110 -3.54 -5.19 -17.65
C PHE A 110 -2.40 -4.32 -18.20
N THR A 111 -2.07 -4.50 -19.48
CA THR A 111 -0.88 -3.88 -20.10
C THR A 111 -0.85 -2.35 -19.97
N PRO A 112 -1.92 -1.58 -20.28
CA PRO A 112 -1.90 -0.12 -20.17
C PRO A 112 -1.59 0.37 -18.75
N ILE A 113 -2.15 -0.31 -17.75
CA ILE A 113 -2.05 0.10 -16.35
C ILE A 113 -0.68 -0.28 -15.79
N LEU A 114 -0.15 -1.47 -16.13
CA LEU A 114 1.22 -1.84 -15.80
C LEU A 114 2.25 -0.94 -16.50
N THR A 115 1.95 -0.47 -17.71
CA THR A 115 2.78 0.51 -18.42
C THR A 115 2.84 1.85 -17.68
N GLN A 116 1.76 2.28 -17.03
CA GLN A 116 1.78 3.48 -16.18
C GLN A 116 2.73 3.31 -15.00
N VAL A 117 2.73 2.13 -14.35
CA VAL A 117 3.68 1.83 -13.27
C VAL A 117 5.10 1.89 -13.80
N LEU A 118 5.39 1.22 -14.92
CA LEU A 118 6.70 1.26 -15.56
C LEU A 118 7.15 2.71 -15.85
N ASN A 119 6.30 3.53 -16.45
CA ASN A 119 6.64 4.92 -16.76
C ASN A 119 6.95 5.74 -15.50
N SER A 120 6.21 5.50 -14.41
CA SER A 120 6.50 6.15 -13.12
C SER A 120 7.87 5.75 -12.55
N GLU A 121 8.25 4.48 -12.69
CA GLU A 121 9.56 4.01 -12.24
C GLU A 121 10.68 4.50 -13.16
N LEU A 122 10.50 4.54 -14.47
CA LEU A 122 11.48 5.11 -15.41
C LEU A 122 11.72 6.60 -15.13
N PHE A 123 10.68 7.36 -14.83
CA PHE A 123 10.83 8.75 -14.41
C PHE A 123 11.63 8.87 -13.10
N PHE A 124 11.37 7.98 -12.15
CA PHE A 124 12.10 7.94 -10.90
C PHE A 124 13.58 7.63 -11.11
N VAL A 125 13.89 6.63 -11.96
CA VAL A 125 15.26 6.32 -12.37
C VAL A 125 15.92 7.52 -13.04
N TYR A 126 15.21 8.21 -13.93
CA TYR A 126 15.72 9.42 -14.58
C TYR A 126 16.15 10.48 -13.55
N LYS A 127 15.32 10.73 -12.54
CA LYS A 127 15.62 11.70 -11.48
C LYS A 127 16.80 11.30 -10.59
N VAL A 128 16.91 10.02 -10.22
CA VAL A 128 17.93 9.54 -9.29
C VAL A 128 19.27 9.26 -9.99
N CYS A 129 19.22 8.62 -11.15
CA CYS A 129 20.40 8.10 -11.83
C CYS A 129 20.92 9.01 -12.95
N ARG A 130 20.03 9.79 -13.58
CA ARG A 130 20.31 10.55 -14.81
C ARG A 130 20.97 9.68 -15.91
N PRO A 131 20.32 8.57 -16.32
CA PRO A 131 20.84 7.74 -17.40
C PRO A 131 20.85 8.53 -18.72
N SER A 132 21.71 8.13 -19.65
CA SER A 132 21.64 8.61 -21.04
C SER A 132 20.37 8.11 -21.74
N GLU A 133 20.03 8.70 -22.88
CA GLU A 133 18.86 8.26 -23.65
C GLU A 133 18.96 6.79 -24.08
N ALA A 134 20.14 6.34 -24.52
CA ALA A 134 20.37 4.95 -24.91
C ALA A 134 20.14 3.98 -23.74
N GLN A 135 20.60 4.34 -22.54
CA GLN A 135 20.38 3.58 -21.31
C GLN A 135 18.90 3.60 -20.90
N LEU A 136 18.25 4.76 -20.96
CA LEU A 136 16.82 4.89 -20.65
C LEU A 136 15.95 4.06 -21.61
N LYS A 137 16.33 4.02 -22.89
CA LYS A 137 15.68 3.16 -23.89
C LYS A 137 15.85 1.68 -23.54
N SER A 138 17.05 1.25 -23.16
CA SER A 138 17.32 -0.13 -22.76
C SER A 138 16.49 -0.54 -21.52
N LEU A 139 16.46 0.32 -20.49
CA LEU A 139 15.62 0.15 -19.31
C LEU A 139 14.13 0.05 -19.65
N ARG A 140 13.66 0.88 -20.58
CA ARG A 140 12.28 0.86 -21.07
C ARG A 140 11.96 -0.43 -21.82
N ASP A 141 12.86 -0.92 -22.67
CA ASP A 141 12.69 -2.16 -23.43
C ASP A 141 12.65 -3.37 -22.49
N ALA A 142 13.55 -3.44 -21.49
CA ALA A 142 13.54 -4.46 -20.45
C ALA A 142 12.26 -4.42 -19.59
N GLY A 143 11.85 -3.22 -19.17
CA GLY A 143 10.63 -3.03 -18.39
C GLY A 143 9.36 -3.41 -19.15
N LYS A 144 9.28 -3.12 -20.46
CA LYS A 144 8.14 -3.52 -21.31
C LYS A 144 8.01 -5.03 -21.44
N LEU A 145 9.14 -5.73 -21.52
CA LEU A 145 9.14 -7.20 -21.53
C LEU A 145 8.55 -7.74 -20.22
N GLU A 146 8.99 -7.21 -19.09
CA GLU A 146 8.46 -7.62 -17.77
C GLU A 146 6.98 -7.26 -17.59
N VAL A 147 6.54 -6.10 -18.08
CA VAL A 147 5.12 -5.72 -18.12
C VAL A 147 4.29 -6.76 -18.88
N ALA A 148 4.76 -7.23 -20.05
CA ALA A 148 4.06 -8.26 -20.81
C ALA A 148 3.99 -9.59 -20.06
N HIS A 149 5.06 -9.96 -19.35
CA HIS A 149 5.10 -11.17 -18.52
C HIS A 149 4.10 -11.09 -17.35
N ILE A 150 4.10 -9.99 -16.61
CA ILE A 150 3.17 -9.74 -15.51
C ILE A 150 1.72 -9.71 -16.04
N ALA A 151 1.46 -9.04 -17.16
CA ALA A 151 0.12 -8.95 -17.76
C ALA A 151 -0.44 -10.34 -18.11
N LYS A 152 0.39 -11.22 -18.69
CA LYS A 152 0.02 -12.61 -19.00
C LYS A 152 -0.29 -13.40 -17.74
N GLU A 153 0.54 -13.26 -16.70
CA GLU A 153 0.31 -13.91 -15.43
C GLU A 153 -0.97 -13.43 -14.76
N PHE A 154 -1.23 -12.12 -14.79
CA PHE A 154 -2.44 -11.53 -14.24
C PHE A 154 -3.69 -12.03 -14.97
N GLY A 155 -3.64 -12.13 -16.30
CA GLY A 155 -4.71 -12.74 -17.11
C GLY A 155 -4.96 -14.20 -16.74
N ARG A 156 -3.90 -14.98 -16.51
CA ARG A 156 -4.00 -16.37 -16.03
C ARG A 156 -4.67 -16.46 -14.67
N LEU A 157 -4.24 -15.62 -13.72
CA LEU A 157 -4.82 -15.56 -12.38
C LEU A 157 -6.31 -15.19 -12.43
N GLN A 158 -6.68 -14.20 -13.26
CA GLN A 158 -8.07 -13.81 -13.46
C GLN A 158 -8.91 -14.94 -14.06
N ALA A 159 -8.40 -15.62 -15.08
CA ALA A 159 -9.07 -16.75 -15.73
C ALA A 159 -9.27 -17.94 -14.77
N ASN A 160 -8.31 -18.18 -13.87
CA ASN A 160 -8.33 -19.29 -12.91
C ASN A 160 -9.17 -18.98 -11.65
N ASN A 161 -9.43 -17.71 -11.36
CA ASN A 161 -10.27 -17.30 -10.23
C ASN A 161 -11.78 -17.60 -10.43
N LYS A 162 -12.18 -18.25 -11.53
CA LYS A 162 -13.57 -18.71 -11.80
C LYS A 162 -14.14 -19.62 -10.71
N ASN A 163 -13.29 -20.26 -9.89
CA ASN A 163 -13.71 -21.14 -8.81
C ASN A 163 -13.91 -20.44 -7.45
N GLY A 164 -13.83 -19.10 -7.40
CA GLY A 164 -14.01 -18.32 -6.16
C GLY A 164 -12.88 -18.48 -5.13
N LYS A 165 -11.76 -19.11 -5.52
CA LYS A 165 -10.54 -19.16 -4.72
C LYS A 165 -9.70 -17.93 -5.06
N TRP A 166 -9.80 -16.91 -4.21
CA TRP A 166 -8.93 -15.75 -4.27
C TRP A 166 -7.47 -16.20 -4.30
N THR A 167 -6.80 -15.93 -5.41
CA THR A 167 -5.36 -16.12 -5.54
C THR A 167 -4.70 -14.79 -5.24
N GLU A 168 -3.59 -14.85 -4.52
CA GLU A 168 -2.77 -13.68 -4.22
C GLU A 168 -2.17 -13.13 -5.52
N TRP A 169 -2.28 -11.82 -5.73
CA TRP A 169 -1.73 -11.16 -6.90
C TRP A 169 -0.25 -10.82 -6.68
N PRO A 170 0.63 -11.05 -7.67
CA PRO A 170 2.03 -10.64 -7.59
C PRO A 170 2.17 -9.13 -7.39
N ASN A 171 3.22 -8.72 -6.68
CA ASN A 171 3.58 -7.31 -6.55
C ASN A 171 4.27 -6.82 -7.84
N ALA A 172 3.50 -6.30 -8.80
CA ALA A 172 4.04 -5.91 -10.10
C ALA A 172 5.08 -4.78 -10.01
N ARG A 173 4.86 -3.80 -9.12
CA ARG A 173 5.80 -2.67 -8.98
C ARG A 173 7.16 -3.16 -8.49
N GLU A 174 7.18 -4.07 -7.50
CA GLU A 174 8.42 -4.67 -7.01
C GLU A 174 9.16 -5.44 -8.11
N ARG A 175 8.44 -6.23 -8.92
CA ARG A 175 9.04 -6.95 -10.07
C ARG A 175 9.62 -6.00 -11.12
N ILE A 176 8.89 -4.95 -11.47
CA ILE A 176 9.36 -3.90 -12.38
C ILE A 176 10.63 -3.24 -11.82
N CYS A 177 10.63 -2.86 -10.52
CA CYS A 177 11.81 -2.29 -9.86
C CYS A 177 13.00 -3.25 -9.88
N ARG A 178 12.77 -4.56 -9.71
CA ARG A 178 13.84 -5.58 -9.74
C ARG A 178 14.47 -5.70 -11.12
N VAL A 179 13.66 -5.74 -12.19
CA VAL A 179 14.18 -5.78 -13.58
C VAL A 179 14.95 -4.50 -13.89
N ILE A 180 14.42 -3.33 -13.51
CA ILE A 180 15.11 -2.06 -13.65
C ILE A 180 16.44 -2.06 -12.89
N ALA A 181 16.46 -2.52 -11.63
CA ALA A 181 17.68 -2.59 -10.82
C ALA A 181 18.76 -3.47 -11.48
N ALA A 182 18.37 -4.63 -12.02
CA ALA A 182 19.27 -5.52 -12.73
C ALA A 182 19.84 -4.86 -14.00
N THR A 183 19.00 -4.25 -14.83
CA THR A 183 19.48 -3.53 -16.03
C THR A 183 20.39 -2.35 -15.68
N LEU A 184 20.11 -1.63 -14.59
CA LEU A 184 20.98 -0.53 -14.12
C LEU A 184 22.37 -1.04 -13.70
N GLN A 185 22.47 -2.25 -13.12
CA GLN A 185 23.76 -2.84 -12.73
C GLN A 185 24.67 -3.09 -13.93
N ASP A 186 24.10 -3.43 -15.08
CA ASP A 186 24.85 -3.68 -16.30
C ASP A 186 25.27 -2.38 -17.02
N GLU A 187 24.55 -1.28 -16.80
CA GLU A 187 24.67 -0.06 -17.60
C GLU A 187 25.27 1.14 -16.88
N LEU A 188 25.18 1.21 -15.55
CA LEU A 188 25.57 2.38 -14.76
C LEU A 188 26.65 2.07 -13.71
N PRO A 189 27.41 3.09 -13.28
CA PRO A 189 28.31 2.95 -12.14
C PRO A 189 27.57 2.52 -10.87
N GLU A 190 28.24 1.71 -10.04
CA GLU A 190 27.71 1.15 -8.79
C GLU A 190 27.11 2.20 -7.84
N GLU A 191 27.65 3.42 -7.82
CA GLU A 191 27.13 4.52 -7.01
C GLU A 191 25.69 4.92 -7.38
N LYS A 192 25.39 4.99 -8.68
CA LYS A 192 24.05 5.34 -9.18
C LYS A 192 23.06 4.22 -8.89
N VAL A 193 23.48 2.98 -9.14
CA VAL A 193 22.70 1.78 -8.83
C VAL A 193 22.35 1.73 -7.34
N SER A 194 23.36 1.92 -6.48
CA SER A 194 23.19 1.93 -5.02
C SER A 194 22.26 3.06 -4.57
N SER A 195 22.30 4.21 -5.24
CA SER A 195 21.39 5.33 -4.95
C SER A 195 19.95 4.96 -5.29
N TYR A 196 19.70 4.38 -6.46
CA TYR A 196 18.37 3.89 -6.85
C TYR A 196 17.85 2.82 -5.88
N GLN A 197 18.66 1.80 -5.57
CA GLN A 197 18.27 0.72 -4.67
C GLN A 197 17.92 1.23 -3.26
N ARG A 198 18.68 2.20 -2.74
CA ARG A 198 18.40 2.84 -1.44
C ARG A 198 17.06 3.57 -1.44
N GLU A 199 16.77 4.31 -2.50
CA GLU A 199 15.52 5.06 -2.64
C GLU A 199 14.30 4.13 -2.80
N VAL A 200 14.44 3.03 -3.55
CA VAL A 200 13.40 1.99 -3.63
C VAL A 200 13.17 1.34 -2.26
N ALA A 201 14.23 0.97 -1.56
CA ALA A 201 14.14 0.39 -0.22
C ALA A 201 13.47 1.35 0.78
N ALA A 202 13.81 2.65 0.72
CA ALA A 202 13.19 3.67 1.57
C ALA A 202 11.69 3.82 1.29
N ARG A 203 11.27 3.70 0.03
CA ARG A 203 9.84 3.73 -0.34
C ARG A 203 9.08 2.57 0.29
N PHE A 204 9.58 1.34 0.18
CA PHE A 204 8.95 0.17 0.80
C PHE A 204 8.94 0.26 2.32
N ASP A 205 10.02 0.75 2.94
CA ASP A 205 10.07 0.96 4.40
C ASP A 205 9.05 1.98 4.89
N ALA A 206 8.86 3.07 4.13
CA ALA A 206 7.84 4.07 4.42
C ALA A 206 6.42 3.48 4.32
N GLN A 207 6.16 2.63 3.32
CA GLN A 207 4.88 1.95 3.14
C GLN A 207 4.60 0.98 4.30
N ARG A 208 5.59 0.18 4.72
CA ARG A 208 5.50 -0.69 5.90
C ARG A 208 5.23 0.11 7.18
N THR A 209 5.96 1.20 7.37
CA THR A 209 5.79 2.09 8.53
C THR A 209 4.40 2.72 8.57
N ALA A 210 3.86 3.15 7.43
CA ALA A 210 2.51 3.70 7.34
C ALA A 210 1.44 2.65 7.66
N ALA A 211 1.54 1.44 7.09
CA ALA A 211 0.63 0.34 7.40
C ALA A 211 0.63 -0.01 8.88
N ARG A 212 1.80 -0.10 9.52
CA ARG A 212 1.91 -0.31 10.99
C ARG A 212 1.22 0.79 11.78
N GLY A 213 1.46 2.05 11.43
CA GLY A 213 0.80 3.20 12.06
C GLY A 213 -0.72 3.15 11.92
N MET A 214 -1.24 2.77 10.75
CA MET A 214 -2.66 2.60 10.52
C MET A 214 -3.24 1.43 11.35
N MET A 215 -2.55 0.29 11.45
CA MET A 215 -2.95 -0.82 12.33
C MET A 215 -3.08 -0.39 13.79
N LEU A 216 -2.06 0.29 14.30
CA LEU A 216 -2.04 0.76 15.68
C LEU A 216 -3.19 1.74 15.95
N ASN A 217 -3.47 2.66 15.02
CA ASN A 217 -4.60 3.56 15.15
C ASN A 217 -5.94 2.82 15.20
N LEU A 218 -6.14 1.82 14.34
CA LEU A 218 -7.38 1.02 14.37
C LEU A 218 -7.56 0.28 15.70
N LEU A 219 -6.46 -0.25 16.27
CA LEU A 219 -6.49 -0.88 17.58
C LEU A 219 -6.75 0.14 18.70
N ASP A 220 -6.06 1.29 18.68
CA ASP A 220 -6.23 2.34 19.68
C ASP A 220 -7.65 2.92 19.70
N ASP A 221 -8.22 3.21 18.52
CA ASP A 221 -9.59 3.71 18.39
C ASP A 221 -10.62 2.72 18.99
N ARG A 222 -10.26 1.43 19.05
CA ARG A 222 -11.13 0.39 19.57
C ARG A 222 -11.00 0.15 21.06
N VAL A 223 -9.77 0.07 21.58
CA VAL A 223 -9.50 -0.38 22.95
C VAL A 223 -8.79 0.65 23.82
N PHE A 224 -8.53 1.85 23.30
CA PHE A 224 -7.87 2.96 23.98
C PHE A 224 -6.54 2.52 24.61
N LEU A 225 -5.56 2.26 23.75
CA LEU A 225 -4.24 1.79 24.17
C LEU A 225 -3.54 2.86 25.00
N THR A 226 -2.81 2.43 26.03
CA THR A 226 -1.79 3.28 26.64
C THR A 226 -0.55 3.35 25.75
N ASN A 227 0.32 4.34 25.96
CA ASN A 227 1.57 4.46 25.18
C ASN A 227 2.42 3.19 25.25
N ASN A 228 2.58 2.59 26.44
CA ASN A 228 3.37 1.37 26.61
C ASN A 228 2.77 0.19 25.83
N GLN A 229 1.44 0.06 25.83
CA GLN A 229 0.77 -1.01 25.08
C GLN A 229 0.91 -0.78 23.56
N ALA A 230 0.80 0.46 23.11
CA ALA A 230 0.99 0.80 21.70
C ALA A 230 2.43 0.47 21.23
N ASP A 231 3.44 0.80 22.04
CA ASP A 231 4.85 0.50 21.73
C ASP A 231 5.11 -1.03 21.73
N GLU A 232 4.54 -1.77 22.69
CA GLU A 232 4.67 -3.23 22.75
C GLU A 232 3.98 -3.92 21.57
N ILE A 233 2.77 -3.49 21.22
CA ILE A 233 2.03 -3.99 20.05
C ILE A 233 2.76 -3.65 18.76
N ASP A 234 3.31 -2.44 18.62
CA ASP A 234 4.10 -2.07 17.44
C ASP A 234 5.29 -3.00 17.25
N GLN A 235 5.98 -3.33 18.35
CA GLN A 235 7.08 -4.27 18.33
C GLN A 235 6.64 -5.68 17.93
N LYS A 236 5.48 -6.15 18.43
CA LYS A 236 4.90 -7.44 18.01
C LYS A 236 4.51 -7.46 16.53
N ILE A 237 3.96 -6.36 16.01
CA ILE A 237 3.63 -6.22 14.58
C ILE A 237 4.91 -6.27 13.73
N LYS A 238 6.00 -5.62 14.16
CA LYS A 238 7.31 -5.71 13.49
C LYS A 238 7.86 -7.14 13.47
N GLU A 239 7.80 -7.84 14.60
CA GLU A 239 8.32 -9.21 14.74
C GLU A 239 7.56 -10.23 13.86
N GLN A 240 6.29 -9.95 13.59
CA GLN A 240 5.40 -10.83 12.82
C GLN A 240 4.99 -10.20 11.49
N TRP A 241 5.83 -9.30 10.99
CA TRP A 241 5.53 -8.53 9.80
C TRP A 241 5.28 -9.44 8.60
N ASN A 242 4.19 -9.14 7.88
CA ASN A 242 3.90 -9.74 6.58
C ASN A 242 3.85 -8.61 5.55
N ASP A 243 4.64 -8.72 4.48
CA ASP A 243 4.74 -7.69 3.44
C ASP A 243 3.41 -7.38 2.74
N ASP A 244 2.50 -8.36 2.69
CA ASP A 244 1.15 -8.22 2.15
C ASP A 244 0.34 -7.16 2.88
N TRP A 245 0.63 -6.94 4.16
CA TRP A 245 -0.05 -5.96 4.98
C TRP A 245 0.16 -4.52 4.51
N SER A 246 1.25 -4.27 3.80
CA SER A 246 1.56 -2.95 3.26
C SER A 246 1.18 -2.77 1.80
N ARG A 247 0.87 -3.84 1.06
CA ARG A 247 0.58 -3.78 -0.38
C ARG A 247 -0.52 -2.78 -0.72
N ASN A 248 -1.55 -2.70 0.12
CA ASN A 248 -2.72 -1.88 -0.12
C ASN A 248 -3.06 -1.03 1.09
N LEU A 249 -2.59 0.22 1.13
CA LEU A 249 -2.89 1.10 2.25
C LEU A 249 -4.35 1.59 2.27
N MET A 250 -5.06 1.52 1.14
CA MET A 250 -6.47 1.92 1.07
C MET A 250 -7.37 1.00 1.90
N VAL A 251 -6.98 -0.26 2.09
CA VAL A 251 -7.72 -1.24 2.91
C VAL A 251 -7.97 -0.77 4.34
N PHE A 252 -7.09 0.08 4.88
CA PHE A 252 -7.25 0.64 6.22
C PHE A 252 -8.43 1.61 6.35
N SER A 253 -9.00 2.06 5.23
CA SER A 253 -10.28 2.78 5.21
C SER A 253 -11.48 1.89 5.53
N TYR A 254 -11.29 0.56 5.56
CA TYR A 254 -12.30 -0.45 5.83
C TYR A 254 -11.85 -1.35 6.99
N PRO A 255 -12.05 -0.91 8.25
CA PRO A 255 -11.44 -1.56 9.43
C PRO A 255 -11.70 -3.07 9.54
N GLN A 256 -12.85 -3.56 9.07
CA GLN A 256 -13.20 -4.97 9.13
C GLN A 256 -12.39 -5.87 8.18
N TYR A 257 -11.70 -5.28 7.20
CA TYR A 257 -10.84 -5.97 6.24
C TYR A 257 -9.36 -5.55 6.34
N ALA A 258 -9.07 -4.51 7.12
CA ALA A 258 -7.72 -4.06 7.34
C ALA A 258 -6.87 -5.17 7.97
N PRO A 259 -5.67 -5.46 7.44
CA PRO A 259 -4.78 -6.41 8.06
C PRO A 259 -4.49 -5.97 9.50
N ARG A 260 -4.45 -6.94 10.42
CA ARG A 260 -4.20 -6.69 11.83
C ARG A 260 -3.51 -7.90 12.47
N PRO A 261 -2.69 -7.70 13.52
CA PRO A 261 -2.11 -8.81 14.25
C PRO A 261 -3.21 -9.69 14.86
N SER A 262 -2.92 -10.99 14.99
CA SER A 262 -3.83 -11.91 15.69
C SER A 262 -4.02 -11.49 17.15
N PRO A 263 -5.20 -11.63 17.76
CA PRO A 263 -5.38 -11.31 19.17
C PRO A 263 -4.41 -12.08 20.07
N ASP A 264 -4.13 -13.34 19.73
CA ASP A 264 -3.20 -14.20 20.47
C ASP A 264 -1.76 -13.68 20.46
N SER A 265 -1.33 -12.99 19.40
CA SER A 265 0.03 -12.47 19.29
C SER A 265 0.27 -11.18 20.06
N ILE A 266 -0.80 -10.48 20.45
CA ILE A 266 -0.73 -9.21 21.19
C ILE A 266 -1.38 -9.30 22.57
N LYS A 267 -1.84 -10.48 22.99
CA LYS A 267 -2.60 -10.67 24.23
C LYS A 267 -1.84 -10.22 25.49
N ASP A 268 -0.52 -10.36 25.50
CA ASP A 268 0.31 -10.01 26.67
C ASP A 268 0.45 -8.49 26.85
N ALA A 269 0.22 -7.72 25.78
CA ALA A 269 0.20 -6.26 25.79
C ALA A 269 -1.18 -5.68 26.15
N LEU A 270 -2.22 -6.51 26.27
CA LEU A 270 -3.60 -6.08 26.47
C LEU A 270 -4.13 -6.53 27.83
N ASP A 271 -5.00 -5.72 28.43
CA ASP A 271 -5.78 -6.21 29.58
C ASP A 271 -6.92 -7.14 29.13
N GLU A 272 -7.52 -7.85 30.09
CA GLU A 272 -8.57 -8.83 29.83
C GLU A 272 -9.79 -8.23 29.10
N GLN A 273 -10.15 -6.98 29.40
CA GLN A 273 -11.28 -6.30 28.78
C GLN A 273 -10.96 -5.90 27.34
N GLN A 274 -9.77 -5.35 27.07
CA GLN A 274 -9.31 -4.98 25.74
C GLN A 274 -9.18 -6.21 24.84
N LEU A 275 -8.58 -7.30 25.36
CA LEU A 275 -8.44 -8.56 24.63
C LEU A 275 -9.81 -9.14 24.28
N LYS A 276 -10.77 -9.10 25.21
CA LYS A 276 -12.16 -9.53 24.95
C LYS A 276 -12.82 -8.70 23.85
N LEU A 277 -12.61 -7.39 23.83
CA LEU A 277 -13.17 -6.50 22.80
C LEU A 277 -12.60 -6.85 21.42
N ILE A 278 -11.28 -6.91 21.27
CA ILE A 278 -10.62 -7.24 20.00
C ILE A 278 -11.00 -8.64 19.51
N SER A 279 -11.04 -9.61 20.41
CA SER A 279 -11.39 -11.01 20.07
C SER A 279 -12.85 -11.17 19.65
N SER A 280 -13.74 -10.27 20.08
CA SER A 280 -15.16 -10.29 19.70
C SER A 280 -15.42 -9.71 18.30
N GLU A 281 -14.44 -9.04 17.70
CA GLU A 281 -14.62 -8.41 16.40
C GLU A 281 -14.55 -9.40 15.26
N ARG A 282 -15.50 -9.27 14.33
CA ARG A 282 -15.44 -10.00 13.06
C ARG A 282 -14.36 -9.37 12.18
N HIS A 283 -13.35 -10.16 11.86
CA HIS A 283 -12.40 -9.87 10.80
C HIS A 283 -12.73 -10.75 9.61
N PHE A 284 -13.04 -10.15 8.46
CA PHE A 284 -13.46 -10.89 7.28
C PHE A 284 -12.28 -11.35 6.42
N GLY A 285 -11.05 -11.17 6.93
CA GLY A 285 -9.82 -11.37 6.18
C GLY A 285 -9.50 -10.18 5.29
N ASN A 286 -8.37 -10.27 4.59
CA ASN A 286 -7.94 -9.24 3.66
C ASN A 286 -8.86 -9.25 2.44
N ILE A 287 -9.36 -8.07 2.05
CA ILE A 287 -9.94 -7.89 0.72
C ILE A 287 -8.87 -7.30 -0.18
N SER A 288 -8.81 -7.82 -1.40
CA SER A 288 -8.15 -7.10 -2.49
C SER A 288 -9.20 -6.21 -3.14
N PHE A 289 -8.88 -4.94 -3.30
CA PHE A 289 -9.67 -4.00 -4.09
C PHE A 289 -9.38 -4.11 -5.59
N GLY A 290 -8.81 -5.23 -6.01
CA GLY A 290 -8.24 -5.40 -7.33
C GLY A 290 -6.80 -4.90 -7.36
N TRP A 291 -6.08 -5.47 -8.31
CA TRP A 291 -4.69 -5.20 -8.62
C TRP A 291 -4.39 -3.70 -8.82
N GLN A 292 -5.34 -2.90 -9.32
CA GLN A 292 -5.13 -1.45 -9.52
C GLN A 292 -4.77 -0.74 -8.21
N THR A 293 -5.36 -1.17 -7.10
CA THR A 293 -5.08 -0.56 -5.79
C THR A 293 -3.71 -0.95 -5.28
N ASP A 294 -3.34 -2.21 -5.53
CA ASP A 294 -2.06 -2.77 -5.10
C ASP A 294 -0.88 -2.16 -5.88
N LEU A 295 -1.15 -1.59 -7.07
CA LEU A 295 -0.19 -0.79 -7.83
C LEU A 295 -0.08 0.68 -7.37
N GLY A 296 -0.91 1.10 -6.41
CA GLY A 296 -1.04 2.48 -5.97
C GLY A 296 -1.73 3.38 -7.01
N LEU A 297 -2.52 2.79 -7.91
CA LEU A 297 -3.20 3.50 -8.99
C LEU A 297 -4.66 3.83 -8.67
N THR A 298 -5.19 3.36 -7.54
CA THR A 298 -6.53 3.76 -7.09
C THR A 298 -6.45 4.87 -6.07
N GLY A 299 -6.91 6.03 -6.50
CA GLY A 299 -7.40 7.07 -5.62
C GLY A 299 -8.01 8.15 -6.48
N TRP A 300 -9.32 8.13 -6.74
CA TRP A 300 -10.09 9.31 -7.19
C TRP A 300 -9.50 10.14 -8.35
N GLN A 301 -8.64 9.53 -9.17
CA GLN A 301 -7.78 10.19 -10.13
C GLN A 301 -7.49 9.16 -11.26
N ASN A 302 -7.73 9.28 -12.57
CA ASN A 302 -8.14 10.36 -13.49
C ASN A 302 -7.60 11.78 -13.26
N MET A 303 -6.83 11.98 -12.20
CA MET A 303 -5.75 12.94 -12.12
C MET A 303 -4.48 12.13 -11.93
N GLY A 304 -4.30 11.11 -12.77
CA GLY A 304 -2.94 10.83 -13.17
C GLY A 304 -2.31 12.20 -13.40
N VAL A 305 -1.15 12.44 -12.82
CA VAL A 305 -0.21 13.23 -13.58
C VAL A 305 -0.20 12.49 -14.91
N ASP A 306 -0.96 12.99 -15.89
CA ASP A 306 -0.81 12.58 -17.26
C ASP A 306 0.64 12.95 -17.49
N ILE A 307 1.53 11.98 -17.22
CA ILE A 307 2.88 12.02 -17.71
C ILE A 307 2.59 11.89 -19.19
N ASN A 308 2.39 13.06 -19.81
CA ASN A 308 2.15 13.17 -21.22
C ASN A 308 3.23 12.28 -21.84
N PRO A 309 2.89 11.25 -22.61
CA PRO A 309 3.91 10.43 -23.24
C PRO A 309 4.84 11.31 -24.08
N ALA A 310 4.29 12.40 -24.62
CA ALA A 310 5.09 13.44 -25.27
C ALA A 310 6.00 14.20 -24.30
N LEU A 311 5.73 14.31 -23.00
CA LEU A 311 6.74 14.79 -22.03
C LEU A 311 7.90 13.81 -21.90
N LEU A 312 7.69 12.49 -22.01
CA LEU A 312 8.81 11.54 -22.06
C LEU A 312 9.62 11.67 -23.36
N ASP A 313 8.98 12.03 -24.48
CA ASP A 313 9.63 12.30 -25.77
C ASP A 313 10.16 13.76 -25.89
N GLU A 314 9.65 14.72 -25.11
CA GLU A 314 10.07 16.13 -25.03
C GLU A 314 11.20 16.30 -24.00
N TRP A 315 11.28 15.41 -22.99
CA TRP A 315 12.41 15.34 -22.07
C TRP A 315 13.69 14.87 -22.73
N THR A 316 13.61 14.08 -23.80
CA THR A 316 14.77 13.77 -24.64
C THR A 316 15.24 15.02 -25.39
N GLU A 317 14.34 15.83 -25.95
CA GLU A 317 14.70 17.06 -26.66
C GLU A 317 15.27 18.16 -25.74
N THR A 318 14.80 18.28 -24.50
CA THR A 318 15.30 19.30 -23.55
C THR A 318 16.64 18.94 -22.92
N ALA A 319 16.93 17.65 -22.71
CA ALA A 319 18.24 17.22 -22.22
C ALA A 319 19.36 17.47 -23.24
N GLU A 320 19.06 17.34 -24.54
CA GLU A 320 20.00 17.65 -25.63
C GLU A 320 20.35 19.15 -25.66
N ALA A 321 19.38 20.04 -25.42
CA ALA A 321 19.60 21.49 -25.42
C ALA A 321 20.47 21.98 -24.23
N GLU A 322 20.43 21.29 -23.08
CA GLU A 322 21.27 21.64 -21.92
C GLU A 322 22.73 21.14 -22.09
N VAL A 323 22.94 20.03 -22.80
CA VAL A 323 24.30 19.52 -23.10
C VAL A 323 24.99 20.40 -24.16
N GLU A 324 24.27 20.83 -25.20
CA GLU A 324 24.83 21.74 -26.23
C GLU A 324 25.21 23.12 -25.67
N THR A 325 24.59 23.56 -24.58
CA THR A 325 24.91 24.86 -23.95
C THR A 325 26.12 24.80 -23.01
N GLU A 326 26.51 23.63 -22.50
CA GLU A 326 27.76 23.47 -21.74
C GLU A 326 28.98 23.35 -22.67
N GLU A 327 28.88 22.69 -23.83
CA GLU A 327 30.00 22.60 -24.79
C GLU A 327 30.28 23.93 -25.52
N ALA A 328 29.31 24.84 -25.60
CA ALA A 328 29.49 26.16 -26.24
C ALA A 328 30.19 27.21 -25.34
N VAL A 329 30.55 26.86 -24.11
CA VAL A 329 31.17 27.77 -23.11
C VAL A 329 32.62 27.41 -22.78
N GLU A 330 33.19 26.34 -23.36
CA GLU A 330 34.64 26.05 -23.39
C GLU A 330 35.35 26.62 -24.63
#